data_AF-A0AAU6WV46-F1
#
_entry.id   AF-A0AAU6WV46-F1
#
_cell.length_a   1.000
_cell.length_b   1.000
_cell.length_c   1.000
_cell.angle_alpha   90.00
_cell.angle_beta   90.00
_cell.angle_gamma   90.00
#
_symmetry.space_group_name_H-M   'P 1'
#
loop_
_entity.id
_entity.type
_entity.pdbx_description
1 polymer ?
#
loop_
_entity_poly.entity_id
_entity_poly.type
_entity_poly.pdbx_seq_one_letter_code
_entity_poly.pdbx_strand_id
1 'polypeptide(L)'
;MNFTGILGYYNPFTAEAQYNSQLPNTYIPFTSAHESSHQLGFAREQEANFIGYLIGIDSKNPELRYSTEYFTLKSLLNFIVENDPEFVKLMLSNYSLPMKRDRAYEKAFVLKHQGLLDDFFGFTNNLFLKSNQQEGSVTYSYFIDLLLNYKTA
;
A
#
# COMPACT_ATOMS: atom_id res chain seq x y z
N MET A 1 8.34 12.65 -14.71
CA MET A 1 7.84 12.68 -13.33
C MET A 1 8.44 11.51 -12.56
N ASN A 2 9.71 11.60 -12.14
CA ASN A 2 10.47 10.41 -11.71
C ASN A 2 11.42 10.65 -10.54
N PHE A 3 11.15 11.68 -9.72
CA PHE A 3 12.11 12.18 -8.74
C PHE A 3 11.52 12.36 -7.33
N THR A 4 10.33 11.83 -7.05
CA THR A 4 9.63 12.11 -5.78
C THR A 4 9.15 10.89 -5.00
N GLY A 5 9.38 9.65 -5.49
CA GLY A 5 8.91 8.45 -4.77
C GLY A 5 7.39 8.29 -4.69
N ILE A 6 6.64 9.15 -5.39
CA ILE A 6 5.18 9.17 -5.42
C ILE A 6 4.68 7.96 -6.24
N LEU A 7 3.94 7.06 -5.58
CA LEU A 7 3.27 5.95 -6.23
C LEU A 7 2.04 6.43 -7.00
N GLY A 8 1.22 7.26 -6.35
CA GLY A 8 0.04 7.91 -6.90
C GLY A 8 -0.21 9.27 -6.28
N TYR A 9 -1.08 10.04 -6.92
CA TYR A 9 -1.42 11.38 -6.49
C TYR A 9 -2.86 11.71 -6.87
N TYR A 10 -3.64 12.09 -5.87
CA TYR A 10 -4.91 12.76 -6.07
C TYR A 10 -4.71 14.27 -6.24
N ASN A 11 -5.13 14.80 -7.40
CA ASN A 11 -5.14 16.23 -7.67
C ASN A 11 -6.41 16.90 -7.10
N PRO A 12 -6.32 17.72 -6.04
CA PRO A 12 -7.49 18.31 -5.41
C PRO A 12 -8.16 19.43 -6.23
N PHE A 13 -7.50 19.94 -7.27
CA PHE A 13 -8.05 21.00 -8.13
C PHE A 13 -8.79 20.44 -9.35
N THR A 14 -8.34 19.29 -9.87
CA THR A 14 -8.99 18.60 -11.01
C THR A 14 -9.83 17.41 -10.59
N ALA A 15 -9.76 17.01 -9.32
CA ALA A 15 -10.35 15.79 -8.77
C ALA A 15 -9.88 14.50 -9.47
N GLU A 16 -8.66 14.47 -10.01
CA GLU A 16 -8.11 13.34 -10.75
C GLU A 16 -7.17 12.48 -9.87
N ALA A 17 -7.42 11.17 -9.83
CA ALA A 17 -6.50 10.17 -9.32
C ALA A 17 -5.47 9.84 -10.39
N GLN A 18 -4.20 9.93 -10.04
CA GLN A 18 -3.07 9.69 -10.93
C GLN A 18 -2.15 8.64 -10.31
N TYR A 19 -1.47 7.86 -11.14
CA TYR A 19 -0.46 6.90 -10.69
C TYR A 19 0.82 7.05 -11.51
N ASN A 20 1.94 6.65 -10.93
CA ASN A 20 3.20 6.57 -11.63
C ASN A 20 3.20 5.32 -12.53
N SER A 21 3.26 5.53 -13.85
CA SER A 21 3.23 4.43 -14.82
C SER A 21 4.48 3.55 -14.82
N GLN A 22 5.53 3.94 -14.11
CA GLN A 22 6.77 3.16 -13.98
C GLN A 22 6.77 2.21 -12.78
N LEU A 23 5.69 2.19 -12.00
CA LEU A 23 5.56 1.26 -10.90
C LEU A 23 5.55 -0.20 -11.39
N PRO A 24 5.98 -1.15 -10.54
CA PRO A 24 5.64 -2.55 -10.72
C PRO A 24 4.15 -2.74 -11.03
N ASN A 25 3.86 -3.64 -11.98
CA ASN A 25 2.48 -4.00 -12.35
C ASN A 25 1.65 -4.48 -11.16
N THR A 26 2.30 -5.00 -10.13
CA THR A 26 1.68 -5.41 -8.87
C THR A 26 1.26 -4.26 -7.97
N TYR A 27 1.79 -3.05 -8.16
CA TYR A 27 1.41 -1.83 -7.42
C TYR A 27 0.34 -1.01 -8.14
N ILE A 28 0.39 -0.93 -9.47
CA ILE A 28 -0.45 -0.01 -10.25
C ILE A 28 -1.95 -0.15 -9.93
N PRO A 29 -2.56 -1.36 -9.93
CA PRO A 29 -4.00 -1.48 -9.73
C PRO A 29 -4.44 -1.04 -8.33
N PHE A 30 -3.76 -1.52 -7.27
CA PHE A 30 -4.11 -1.12 -5.91
C PHE A 30 -3.83 0.36 -5.64
N THR A 31 -2.73 0.92 -6.17
CA THR A 31 -2.45 2.36 -6.10
C THR A 31 -3.58 3.15 -6.74
N SER A 32 -4.09 2.71 -7.89
CA SER A 32 -5.22 3.38 -8.55
C SER A 32 -6.50 3.34 -7.70
N ALA A 33 -6.78 2.22 -7.03
CA ALA A 33 -7.92 2.10 -6.11
C ALA A 33 -7.75 2.95 -4.84
N HIS A 34 -6.53 3.05 -4.31
CA HIS A 34 -6.18 3.93 -3.19
C HIS A 34 -6.42 5.40 -3.56
N GLU A 35 -5.88 5.88 -4.68
CA GLU A 35 -6.09 7.26 -5.13
C GLU A 35 -7.55 7.55 -5.48
N SER A 36 -8.28 6.55 -6.00
CA SER A 36 -9.73 6.65 -6.20
C SER A 36 -10.48 6.81 -4.87
N SER A 37 -9.96 6.25 -3.78
CA SER A 37 -10.53 6.43 -2.44
C SER A 37 -10.35 7.88 -1.96
N HIS A 38 -9.21 8.50 -2.27
CA HIS A 38 -9.03 9.93 -2.06
C HIS A 38 -10.01 10.78 -2.88
N GLN A 39 -10.27 10.41 -4.15
CA GLN A 39 -11.29 11.08 -4.97
C GLN A 39 -12.69 10.99 -4.33
N LEU A 40 -13.00 9.90 -3.63
CA LEU A 40 -14.27 9.72 -2.92
C LEU A 40 -14.35 10.49 -1.58
N GLY A 41 -13.30 11.22 -1.20
CA GLY A 41 -13.28 12.07 -0.02
C GLY A 41 -12.64 11.44 1.23
N PHE A 42 -12.05 10.25 1.11
CA PHE A 42 -11.31 9.63 2.22
C PHE A 42 -9.90 10.21 2.30
N ALA A 43 -9.73 11.27 3.09
CA ALA A 43 -8.47 12.01 3.16
C ALA A 43 -7.36 11.28 3.93
N ARG A 44 -7.70 10.42 4.90
CA ARG A 44 -6.68 9.69 5.68
C ARG A 44 -6.15 8.51 4.89
N GLU A 45 -4.83 8.41 4.76
CA GLU A 45 -4.13 7.31 4.06
C GLU A 45 -4.62 5.91 4.44
N GLN A 46 -4.89 5.70 5.74
CA GLN A 46 -5.31 4.39 6.25
C GLN A 46 -6.77 4.07 5.90
N GLU A 47 -7.64 5.10 5.90
CA GLU A 47 -9.01 4.97 5.40
C GLU A 47 -8.98 4.75 3.88
N ALA A 48 -8.13 5.46 3.14
CA ALA A 48 -7.95 5.27 1.70
C ALA A 48 -7.41 3.87 1.36
N ASN A 49 -6.46 3.34 2.13
CA ASN A 49 -6.02 1.94 2.02
C ASN A 49 -7.15 0.96 2.29
N PHE A 50 -7.97 1.22 3.31
CA PHE A 50 -9.09 0.34 3.66
C PHE A 50 -10.21 0.37 2.59
N ILE A 51 -10.57 1.55 2.10
CA ILE A 51 -11.55 1.68 1.01
C ILE A 51 -10.99 1.10 -0.30
N GLY A 52 -9.72 1.34 -0.61
CA GLY A 52 -9.02 0.71 -1.74
C GLY A 52 -9.02 -0.81 -1.65
N TYR A 53 -8.86 -1.37 -0.44
CA TYR A 53 -9.03 -2.79 -0.17
C TYR A 53 -10.44 -3.28 -0.50
N LEU A 54 -11.48 -2.60 -0.01
CA LEU A 54 -12.88 -2.95 -0.30
C LEU A 54 -13.18 -2.91 -1.80
N ILE A 55 -12.77 -1.84 -2.50
CA ILE A 55 -12.88 -1.72 -3.96
C ILE A 55 -12.21 -2.91 -4.65
N GLY A 56 -11.03 -3.29 -4.17
CA GLY A 56 -10.22 -4.33 -4.78
C GLY A 56 -10.76 -5.75 -4.61
N ILE A 57 -11.22 -6.12 -3.41
CA ILE A 57 -11.77 -7.45 -3.15
C ILE A 57 -13.10 -7.69 -3.86
N ASP A 58 -13.92 -6.65 -4.00
CA ASP A 58 -15.23 -6.74 -4.66
C ASP A 58 -15.14 -6.55 -6.19
N SER A 59 -13.94 -6.28 -6.71
CA SER A 59 -13.73 -6.07 -8.14
C SER A 59 -13.84 -7.35 -8.96
N LYS A 60 -14.44 -7.26 -10.15
CA LYS A 60 -14.38 -8.32 -11.17
C LYS A 60 -13.06 -8.33 -11.95
N ASN A 61 -12.23 -7.30 -11.81
CA ASN A 61 -10.93 -7.22 -12.49
C ASN A 61 -9.89 -8.09 -11.75
N PRO A 62 -9.32 -9.13 -12.41
CA PRO A 62 -8.38 -10.04 -11.76
C PRO A 62 -7.05 -9.36 -11.39
N GLU A 63 -6.60 -8.36 -12.14
CA GLU A 63 -5.36 -7.63 -11.84
C GLU A 63 -5.52 -6.78 -10.58
N LEU A 64 -6.66 -6.10 -10.45
CA LEU A 64 -6.97 -5.31 -9.26
C LEU A 64 -7.12 -6.20 -8.03
N ARG A 65 -7.86 -7.32 -8.14
CA ARG A 65 -7.97 -8.29 -7.06
C ARG A 65 -6.60 -8.83 -6.63
N TYR A 66 -5.78 -9.26 -7.58
CA TYR A 66 -4.44 -9.78 -7.27
C TYR A 66 -3.58 -8.72 -6.58
N SER A 67 -3.51 -7.51 -7.14
CA SER A 67 -2.75 -6.40 -6.57
C SER A 67 -3.21 -6.07 -5.14
N THR A 68 -4.52 -6.09 -4.90
CA THR A 68 -5.13 -5.84 -3.59
C THR A 68 -4.79 -6.92 -2.58
N GLU A 69 -5.05 -8.18 -2.90
CA GLU A 69 -4.74 -9.32 -2.03
C GLU A 69 -3.23 -9.39 -1.74
N TYR A 70 -2.41 -9.12 -2.75
CA TYR A 70 -0.96 -9.13 -2.62
C TYR A 70 -0.44 -7.96 -1.77
N PHE A 71 -1.02 -6.76 -1.90
CA PHE A 71 -0.76 -5.64 -0.99
C PHE A 71 -1.14 -5.99 0.44
N THR A 72 -2.36 -6.47 0.67
CA THR A 72 -2.87 -6.86 2.00
C THR A 72 -2.01 -7.94 2.65
N LEU A 73 -1.65 -8.99 1.90
CA LEU A 73 -0.77 -10.04 2.39
C LEU A 73 0.59 -9.48 2.83
N LYS A 74 1.21 -8.60 2.03
CA LYS A 74 2.49 -7.96 2.40
C LYS A 74 2.35 -7.11 3.65
N SER A 75 1.27 -6.33 3.77
CA SER A 75 1.01 -5.49 4.95
C SER A 75 0.83 -6.33 6.21
N LEU A 76 0.09 -7.43 6.14
CA LEU A 76 -0.07 -8.38 7.25
C LEU A 76 1.26 -9.05 7.64
N LEU A 77 2.04 -9.53 6.67
CA LEU A 77 3.33 -10.15 6.95
C LEU A 77 4.33 -9.15 7.57
N ASN A 78 4.32 -7.89 7.11
CA ASN A 78 5.13 -6.83 7.72
C ASN A 78 4.67 -6.51 9.14
N PHE A 79 3.37 -6.58 9.43
CA PHE A 79 2.85 -6.41 10.79
C PHE A 79 3.23 -7.57 11.72
N ILE A 80 3.23 -8.81 11.21
CA ILE A 80 3.52 -10.01 12.00
C ILE A 80 5.03 -10.19 12.26
N VAL A 81 5.90 -9.70 11.39
CA VAL A 81 7.35 -10.02 11.43
C VAL A 81 8.04 -9.65 12.75
N GLU A 82 7.57 -8.60 13.42
CA GLU A 82 8.10 -8.16 14.72
C GLU A 82 7.82 -9.18 15.84
N ASN A 83 6.70 -9.92 15.73
CA ASN A 83 6.26 -10.87 16.75
C ASN A 83 6.59 -12.33 16.38
N ASP A 84 6.48 -12.70 15.10
CA ASP A 84 6.71 -14.07 14.62
C ASP A 84 7.45 -14.08 13.26
N PRO A 85 8.78 -13.87 13.27
CA PRO A 85 9.57 -13.85 12.04
C PRO A 85 9.66 -15.23 11.36
N GLU A 86 9.58 -16.33 12.12
CA GLU A 86 9.63 -17.68 11.52
C GLU A 86 8.34 -18.01 10.78
N PHE A 87 7.17 -17.59 11.28
CA PHE A 87 5.92 -17.66 10.53
C PHE A 87 5.99 -16.89 9.22
N VAL A 88 6.51 -15.65 9.25
CA VAL A 88 6.65 -14.84 8.03
C VAL A 88 7.58 -15.52 7.03
N LYS A 89 8.71 -16.08 7.49
CA LYS A 89 9.63 -16.84 6.65
C LYS A 89 8.98 -18.09 6.04
N LEU A 90 8.18 -18.82 6.82
CA LEU A 90 7.41 -19.97 6.34
C LEU A 90 6.43 -19.53 5.24
N MET A 91 5.65 -18.47 5.47
CA MET A 91 4.71 -17.93 4.48
C MET A 91 5.40 -17.50 3.19
N LEU A 92 6.52 -16.79 3.28
CA LEU A 92 7.32 -16.38 2.12
C LEU A 92 7.89 -17.57 1.35
N SER A 93 8.24 -18.67 2.04
CA SER A 93 8.72 -19.88 1.38
C SER A 93 7.62 -20.59 0.58
N ASN A 94 6.37 -20.49 1.04
CA ASN A 94 5.17 -21.01 0.40
C ASN A 94 4.63 -20.16 -0.75
N TYR A 95 5.22 -18.99 -1.03
CA TYR A 95 4.84 -18.20 -2.21
C TYR A 95 4.99 -19.02 -3.50
N SER A 96 4.02 -18.88 -4.38
CA SER A 96 4.09 -19.43 -5.73
C SER A 96 5.28 -18.84 -6.51
N LEU A 97 5.72 -19.52 -7.58
CA LEU A 97 6.81 -19.03 -8.41
C LEU A 97 6.53 -17.61 -8.98
N PRO A 98 5.33 -17.29 -9.48
CA PRO A 98 4.99 -15.92 -9.88
C PRO A 98 5.09 -14.91 -8.74
N MET A 99 4.56 -15.23 -7.55
CA MET A 99 4.64 -14.32 -6.40
C MET A 99 6.08 -14.06 -5.95
N LYS A 100 6.95 -15.09 -6.00
CA LYS A 100 8.39 -14.92 -5.71
C LYS A 100 9.07 -14.00 -6.71
N ARG A 101 8.74 -14.13 -8.01
CA ARG A 101 9.22 -13.23 -9.07
C ARG A 101 8.74 -11.80 -8.84
N ASP A 102 7.45 -11.61 -8.58
CA ASP A 102 6.87 -10.29 -8.37
C ASP A 102 7.48 -9.61 -7.14
N ARG A 103 7.67 -10.36 -6.04
CA ARG A 103 8.38 -9.87 -4.84
C ARG A 103 9.82 -9.47 -5.13
N ALA A 104 10.56 -10.28 -5.91
CA ALA A 104 11.93 -9.97 -6.27
C ALA A 104 12.01 -8.69 -7.12
N TYR A 105 11.07 -8.52 -8.05
CA TYR A 105 10.96 -7.32 -8.89
C TYR A 105 10.64 -6.08 -8.06
N GLU A 106 9.65 -6.14 -7.18
CA GLU A 106 9.31 -5.04 -6.25
C GLU A 106 10.50 -4.67 -5.37
N LYS A 107 11.23 -5.66 -4.82
CA LYS A 107 12.44 -5.39 -4.03
C LYS A 107 13.52 -4.70 -4.84
N ALA A 108 13.80 -5.18 -6.05
CA ALA A 108 14.79 -4.55 -6.93
C ALA A 108 14.38 -3.12 -7.31
N PHE A 109 13.08 -2.91 -7.58
CA PHE A 109 12.52 -1.58 -7.80
C PHE A 109 12.75 -0.68 -6.57
N VAL A 110 12.39 -1.14 -5.37
CA VAL A 110 12.56 -0.37 -4.13
C VAL A 110 14.03 -0.04 -3.88
N LEU A 111 14.95 -1.01 -3.99
CA LEU A 111 16.39 -0.78 -3.83
C LEU A 111 16.96 0.25 -4.83
N LYS A 112 16.48 0.21 -6.08
CA LYS A 112 16.91 1.16 -7.11
C LYS A 112 16.41 2.59 -6.84
N HIS A 113 15.29 2.72 -6.13
CA HIS A 113 14.63 4.00 -5.84
C HIS A 113 14.67 4.32 -4.33
N GLN A 114 15.53 3.67 -3.55
CA GLN A 114 15.49 3.69 -2.08
C GLN A 114 15.72 5.08 -1.49
N GLY A 115 16.60 5.88 -2.11
CA GLY A 115 16.76 7.29 -1.75
C GLY A 115 15.53 8.18 -2.01
N LEU A 116 14.49 7.68 -2.69
CA LEU A 116 13.22 8.38 -2.95
C LEU A 116 12.05 7.82 -2.14
N LEU A 117 12.11 6.54 -1.73
CA LEU A 117 11.05 5.85 -0.98
C LEU A 117 11.19 6.06 0.54
N ASP A 118 12.41 6.16 1.05
CA ASP A 118 12.68 6.55 2.45
C ASP A 118 12.16 7.99 2.71
N ASP A 119 12.26 8.86 1.70
CA ASP A 119 11.67 10.19 1.74
C ASP A 119 10.13 10.11 1.79
N PHE A 120 9.45 9.24 1.03
CA PHE A 120 7.98 9.22 1.00
C PHE A 120 7.33 8.57 2.22
N PHE A 121 7.82 7.40 2.69
CA PHE A 121 7.33 6.84 3.96
C PHE A 121 7.71 7.72 5.15
N GLY A 122 8.75 8.55 5.02
CA GLY A 122 9.05 9.64 5.94
C GLY A 122 8.18 10.90 5.74
N PHE A 123 7.74 11.21 4.51
CA PHE A 123 7.12 12.49 4.11
C PHE A 123 5.60 12.47 4.19
N THR A 124 4.91 11.40 3.76
CA THR A 124 3.46 11.25 4.03
C THR A 124 3.21 11.15 5.52
N ASN A 125 4.08 10.39 6.21
CA ASN A 125 4.09 10.32 7.65
C ASN A 125 4.37 11.73 8.23
N ASN A 126 5.48 12.41 7.92
CA ASN A 126 5.78 13.73 8.53
C ASN A 126 4.76 14.84 8.22
N LEU A 127 4.26 14.97 6.98
CA LEU A 127 3.31 16.04 6.64
C LEU A 127 1.92 15.79 7.24
N PHE A 128 1.46 14.54 7.26
CA PHE A 128 0.18 14.19 7.85
C PHE A 128 0.22 14.25 9.38
N LEU A 129 1.27 13.72 10.01
CA LEU A 129 1.46 13.75 11.46
C LEU A 129 1.66 15.17 12.01
N LYS A 130 2.44 16.02 11.33
CA LYS A 130 2.64 17.43 11.74
C LYS A 130 1.39 18.29 11.57
N SER A 131 0.57 18.01 10.56
CA SER A 131 -0.65 18.77 10.30
C SER A 131 -1.80 18.38 11.27
N ASN A 132 -1.85 17.12 11.71
CA ASN A 132 -2.96 16.58 12.51
C ASN A 132 -2.63 16.16 13.96
N GLN A 133 -1.46 16.52 14.50
CA GLN A 133 -1.04 16.17 15.88
C GLN A 133 -1.12 14.66 16.20
N GLN A 134 -0.82 13.79 15.25
CA GLN A 134 -0.80 12.35 15.49
C GLN A 134 0.64 11.86 15.68
N GLU A 135 0.85 10.91 16.59
CA GLU A 135 2.16 10.36 16.92
C GLU A 135 2.65 9.36 15.86
N GLY A 136 3.92 9.50 15.49
CA GLY A 136 4.45 9.09 14.19
C GLY A 136 4.99 7.68 13.99
N SER A 137 4.60 6.74 14.85
CA SER A 137 5.00 5.33 14.75
C SER A 137 3.80 4.36 14.65
N VAL A 138 2.56 4.87 14.65
CA VAL A 138 1.31 4.10 14.75
C VAL A 138 0.61 3.92 13.38
N THR A 139 1.26 4.29 12.28
CA THR A 139 0.55 4.55 11.02
C THR A 139 0.20 3.30 10.21
N TYR A 140 1.02 2.24 10.19
CA TYR A 140 0.68 1.02 9.44
C TYR A 140 -0.29 0.08 10.16
N SER A 141 -0.33 0.14 11.49
CA SER A 141 -1.21 -0.72 12.29
C SER A 141 -2.68 -0.40 12.03
N TYR A 142 -3.03 0.87 11.76
CA TYR A 142 -4.44 1.26 11.67
C TYR A 142 -5.19 0.70 10.44
N PHE A 143 -4.56 0.58 9.26
CA PHE A 143 -5.17 -0.16 8.13
C PHE A 143 -5.42 -1.63 8.51
N ILE A 144 -4.45 -2.27 9.17
CA ILE A 144 -4.58 -3.66 9.64
C ILE A 144 -5.68 -3.77 10.69
N ASP A 145 -5.79 -2.81 11.62
CA ASP A 145 -6.85 -2.77 12.63
C ASP A 145 -8.24 -2.66 11.97
N LEU A 146 -8.40 -1.77 10.99
CA LEU A 146 -9.65 -1.65 10.22
C LEU A 146 -9.99 -2.95 9.48
N LEU A 147 -8.99 -3.58 8.85
CA LEU A 147 -9.15 -4.86 8.17
C LEU A 147 -9.56 -5.98 9.13
N LEU A 148 -8.89 -6.10 10.29
CA LEU A 148 -9.20 -7.12 11.29
C LEU A 148 -10.60 -6.93 11.87
N ASN A 149 -10.97 -5.69 12.20
CA ASN A 149 -12.31 -5.36 12.68
C ASN A 149 -13.37 -5.71 11.64
N TYR A 150 -13.15 -5.39 10.36
CA TYR A 150 -14.08 -5.72 9.28
C TYR A 150 -14.26 -7.23 9.07
N LYS A 151 -13.20 -8.03 9.25
CA LYS A 151 -13.25 -9.49 9.06
C LYS A 151 -13.77 -10.27 10.26
N THR A 152 -13.80 -9.65 11.44
CA THR A 152 -14.25 -10.27 12.70
C THR A 152 -15.62 -9.78 13.17
N ALA A 153 -16.17 -8.73 12.54
CA ALA A 153 -17.55 -8.28 12.68
C ALA A 153 -18.53 -9.21 11.95
#